data_AF-A0A285U9T3-F1
#
_entry.id   AF-A0A285U9T3-F1
#
_cell.length_a   1.000
_cell.length_b   1.000
_cell.length_c   1.000
_cell.angle_alpha   90.00
_cell.angle_beta   90.00
_cell.angle_gamma   90.00
#
_symmetry.space_group_name_H-M   'P 1'
#
loop_
_entity.id
_entity.type
_entity.pdbx_description
1 polymer ?
#
loop_
_entity_poly.entity_id
_entity_poly.type
_entity_poly.pdbx_seq_one_letter_code
_entity_poly.pdbx_strand_id
1 'polypeptide(L)'
;MIRPRKRAGLSEMARVAGAEASRIRTVQAALAKDGGAAATSATQIRRAEVFEDIERLIIAIMDVPDRVREVLAPVMRAMATAEKFERDREAAPPAETEHEYSEN
;
A
#
# COMPACT_ATOMS: atom_id res chain seq x y z
N MET A 1 -10.62 30.19 16.37
CA MET A 1 -10.61 29.55 15.03
C MET A 1 -9.51 28.47 15.04
N ILE A 2 -9.86 27.19 15.18
CA ILE A 2 -8.87 26.10 15.21
C ILE A 2 -8.61 25.70 13.76
N ARG A 3 -7.38 25.91 13.26
CA ARG A 3 -7.01 25.45 11.90
C ARG A 3 -7.05 23.91 11.91
N PRO A 4 -7.74 23.25 10.96
CA PRO A 4 -7.72 21.81 10.86
C PRO A 4 -6.27 21.36 10.63
N ARG A 5 -5.74 20.52 11.52
CA ARG A 5 -4.41 19.92 11.34
C ARG A 5 -4.50 19.01 10.11
N LYS A 6 -3.70 19.30 9.08
CA LYS A 6 -3.52 18.41 7.94
C LYS A 6 -3.00 17.08 8.48
N ARG A 7 -3.75 15.99 8.26
CA ARG A 7 -3.29 14.64 8.66
C ARG A 7 -2.07 14.30 7.80
N ALA A 8 -0.99 13.86 8.44
CA ALA A 8 0.19 13.37 7.74
C ALA A 8 -0.17 12.10 6.96
N GLY A 9 0.37 11.96 5.74
CA GLY A 9 0.22 10.74 4.96
C GLY A 9 1.09 9.61 5.53
N LEU A 10 0.75 8.35 5.24
CA LEU A 10 1.52 7.19 5.71
C LEU A 10 3.01 7.29 5.31
N SER A 11 3.31 7.70 4.08
CA SER A 11 4.69 7.89 3.61
C SER A 11 5.45 8.95 4.43
N GLU A 12 4.77 10.03 4.83
CA GLU A 12 5.37 11.07 5.67
C GLU A 12 5.63 10.55 7.08
N MET A 13 4.69 9.77 7.64
CA MET A 13 4.84 9.15 8.95
C MET A 13 5.99 8.14 8.98
N ALA A 14 6.13 7.30 7.95
CA ALA A 14 7.26 6.37 7.82
C ALA A 14 8.60 7.12 7.78
N ARG A 15 8.69 8.17 6.94
CA ARG A 15 9.89 9.01 6.84
C ARG A 15 10.26 9.66 8.17
N VAL A 16 9.28 10.17 8.91
CA VAL A 16 9.51 10.80 10.21
C VAL A 16 9.99 9.77 11.24
N ALA A 17 9.39 8.58 11.27
CA ALA A 17 9.81 7.51 12.17
C ALA A 17 11.27 7.07 11.88
N GLY A 18 11.61 6.79 10.62
CA GLY A 18 12.97 6.42 10.22
C GLY A 18 14.00 7.52 10.51
N ALA A 19 13.65 8.78 10.27
CA ALA A 19 14.52 9.92 10.60
C ALA A 19 14.78 10.04 12.11
N GLU A 20 13.77 9.81 12.94
CA GLU A 20 13.91 9.87 14.39
C GLU A 20 14.74 8.71 14.94
N ALA A 21 14.55 7.50 14.42
CA ALA A 21 15.41 6.36 14.72
C ALA A 21 16.87 6.66 14.39
N SER A 22 17.13 7.13 13.17
CA SER A 22 18.48 7.49 12.69
C SER A 22 19.13 8.58 13.53
N ARG A 23 18.36 9.61 13.92
CA ARG A 23 18.82 10.67 14.82
C ARG A 23 19.26 10.10 16.16
N ILE A 24 18.45 9.24 16.77
CA ILE A 24 18.78 8.62 18.06
C ILE A 24 20.04 7.77 17.93
N ARG A 25 20.13 6.89 16.92
CA ARG A 25 21.32 6.05 16.67
C ARG A 25 22.59 6.90 16.51
N THR A 26 22.51 7.99 15.76
CA THR A 26 23.62 8.91 15.54
C THR A 26 24.09 9.55 16.86
N VAL A 27 23.15 10.04 17.67
CA VAL A 27 23.48 10.62 18.98
C VAL A 27 24.10 9.58 19.92
N GLN A 28 23.53 8.38 19.99
CA GLN A 28 24.07 7.31 20.84
C GLN A 28 25.46 6.85 20.39
N ALA A 29 25.71 6.79 19.08
CA ALA A 29 27.03 6.48 18.53
C ALA A 29 28.07 7.57 18.85
N ALA A 30 27.67 8.86 18.81
CA ALA A 30 28.53 9.96 19.21
C ALA A 30 28.89 9.87 20.72
N LEU A 31 27.89 9.64 21.57
CA LEU A 31 28.10 9.46 23.01
C LEU A 31 29.02 8.27 23.31
N ALA A 32 28.89 7.16 22.58
CA ALA A 32 29.77 6.00 22.73
C ALA A 32 31.23 6.30 22.36
N LYS A 33 31.48 7.19 21.38
CA LYS A 33 32.82 7.61 20.98
C LYS A 33 33.47 8.54 22.01
N ASP A 34 32.70 9.46 22.57
CA ASP A 34 33.23 10.51 23.45
C ASP A 34 33.28 10.08 24.94
N GLY A 35 32.35 9.25 25.39
CA GLY A 35 32.17 8.86 26.80
C GLY A 35 32.13 7.35 27.06
N GLY A 36 32.35 6.53 26.04
CA GLY A 36 32.28 5.07 26.14
C GLY A 36 30.86 4.53 26.33
N ALA A 37 30.74 3.22 26.57
CA ALA A 37 29.44 2.53 26.64
C ALA A 37 28.52 3.06 27.77
N ALA A 38 29.09 3.54 28.87
CA ALA A 38 28.35 4.08 30.01
C ALA A 38 27.61 5.40 29.69
N ALA A 39 28.06 6.15 28.68
CA ALA A 39 27.40 7.38 28.24
C ALA A 39 26.18 7.13 27.35
N THR A 40 25.98 5.88 26.89
CA THR A 40 24.81 5.50 26.09
C THR A 40 23.61 5.16 26.96
N SER A 41 22.41 5.34 26.41
CA SER A 41 21.15 5.04 27.07
C SER A 41 20.45 3.88 26.37
N ALA A 42 20.38 2.74 27.06
CA ALA A 42 19.62 1.57 26.59
C ALA A 42 18.15 1.90 26.29
N THR A 43 17.54 2.83 27.03
CA THR A 43 16.17 3.29 26.78
C THR A 43 16.06 4.07 25.47
N GLN A 44 17.04 4.91 25.13
CA GLN A 44 17.04 5.59 23.82
C GLN A 44 17.28 4.61 22.68
N ILE A 45 18.15 3.61 22.86
CA ILE A 45 18.37 2.57 21.85
C ILE A 45 17.07 1.80 21.57
N ARG A 46 16.37 1.35 22.62
CA ARG A 46 15.04 0.72 22.47
C ARG A 46 14.02 1.65 21.81
N ARG A 47 14.08 2.95 22.09
CA ARG A 47 13.21 3.92 21.43
C ARG A 47 13.48 4.01 19.92
N ALA A 48 14.75 3.94 19.50
CA ALA A 48 15.10 3.89 18.09
C ALA A 48 14.54 2.63 17.42
N GLU A 49 14.65 1.47 18.07
CA GLU A 49 14.08 0.20 17.58
C GLU A 49 12.56 0.30 17.39
N VAL A 50 11.84 0.90 18.34
CA VAL A 50 10.39 1.12 18.20
C VAL A 50 10.07 2.02 17.00
N PHE A 51 10.86 3.06 16.74
CA PHE A 51 10.66 3.89 15.56
C PHE A 51 10.97 3.15 14.25
N GLU A 52 11.99 2.29 14.22
CA GLU A 52 12.30 1.40 13.09
C GLU A 52 11.14 0.41 12.84
N ASP A 53 10.56 -0.15 13.91
CA ASP A 53 9.41 -1.06 13.81
C ASP A 53 8.16 -0.33 13.29
N ILE A 54 7.93 0.91 13.73
CA ILE A 54 6.84 1.75 13.23
C ILE A 54 7.03 2.05 11.75
N GLU A 55 8.24 2.43 11.32
CA GLU A 55 8.56 2.66 9.91
C GLU A 55 8.26 1.41 9.06
N ARG A 56 8.78 0.25 9.50
CA ARG A 56 8.56 -1.04 8.81
C ARG A 56 7.08 -1.41 8.73
N LEU A 57 6.34 -1.23 9.81
CA LEU A 57 4.90 -1.50 9.83
C LEU A 57 4.16 -0.61 8.84
N ILE A 58 4.48 0.69 8.80
CA ILE A 58 3.82 1.62 7.88
C ILE A 58 4.13 1.26 6.42
N ILE A 59 5.37 0.93 6.09
CA ILE A 59 5.75 0.47 4.74
C ILE A 59 4.97 -0.81 4.38
N ALA A 60 4.91 -1.77 5.29
CA ALA A 60 4.14 -3.00 5.06
C ALA A 60 2.65 -2.73 4.82
N ILE A 61 2.06 -1.76 5.52
CA ILE A 61 0.66 -1.32 5.29
C ILE A 61 0.52 -0.66 3.91
N MET A 62 1.48 0.16 3.51
CA MET A 62 1.46 0.82 2.20
C MET A 62 1.49 -0.18 1.03
N ASP A 63 2.09 -1.35 1.20
CA ASP A 63 2.18 -2.41 0.19
C ASP A 63 0.92 -3.30 0.13
N VAL A 64 0.00 -3.21 1.11
CA VAL A 64 -1.22 -4.02 1.15
C VAL A 64 -2.11 -3.84 -0.08
N PRO A 65 -2.40 -2.61 -0.58
CA PRO A 65 -3.22 -2.42 -1.77
C PRO A 65 -2.68 -3.15 -3.00
N ASP A 66 -1.36 -3.18 -3.18
CA ASP A 66 -0.73 -3.85 -4.32
C ASP A 66 -0.88 -5.37 -4.20
N ARG A 67 -0.65 -5.94 -3.01
CA ARG A 67 -0.88 -7.37 -2.75
C ARG A 67 -2.35 -7.77 -2.93
N VAL A 68 -3.28 -6.94 -2.45
CA VAL A 68 -4.72 -7.15 -2.65
C VAL A 68 -5.07 -7.09 -4.14
N ARG A 69 -4.48 -6.16 -4.89
CA ARG A 69 -4.68 -6.06 -6.35
C ARG A 69 -4.18 -7.30 -7.07
N GLU A 70 -3.02 -7.85 -6.69
CA GLU A 70 -2.49 -9.10 -7.25
C GLU A 70 -3.43 -10.29 -6.99
N VAL A 71 -3.91 -10.43 -5.76
CA VAL A 71 -4.85 -11.50 -5.37
C VAL A 71 -6.17 -11.38 -6.13
N LEU A 72 -6.68 -10.16 -6.33
CA LEU A 72 -7.94 -9.91 -7.03
C LEU A 72 -7.81 -9.86 -8.55
N ALA A 73 -6.59 -9.88 -9.10
CA ALA A 73 -6.36 -9.77 -10.54
C ALA A 73 -7.12 -10.80 -11.40
N PRO A 74 -7.22 -12.09 -11.02
CA PRO A 74 -8.02 -13.06 -11.76
C PRO A 74 -9.51 -12.71 -11.79
N VAL A 75 -10.06 -12.25 -10.66
CA VAL A 75 -11.48 -11.86 -10.53
C VAL A 75 -11.77 -10.64 -11.41
N MET A 76 -10.90 -9.63 -11.38
CA MET A 76 -11.04 -8.44 -12.23
C MET A 76 -10.98 -8.79 -13.72
N ARG A 77 -10.11 -9.72 -14.12
CA ARG A 77 -10.05 -10.21 -15.52
C ARG A 77 -11.32 -10.96 -15.92
N ALA A 78 -11.86 -11.81 -15.04
CA ALA A 78 -13.11 -12.53 -15.30
C ALA A 78 -14.29 -11.55 -15.47
N MET A 79 -14.40 -10.55 -14.60
CA MET A 79 -15.43 -9.51 -14.70
C MET A 79 -15.33 -8.69 -16.00
N ALA A 80 -14.12 -8.23 -16.36
CA ALA A 80 -13.92 -7.48 -17.60
C ALA A 80 -14.26 -8.30 -18.86
N THR A 81 -14.05 -9.62 -18.79
CA THR A 81 -14.42 -10.55 -19.86
C THR A 81 -15.95 -10.70 -19.95
N ALA A 82 -16.64 -10.87 -18.82
CA ALA A 82 -18.10 -10.94 -18.78
C ALA A 82 -18.76 -9.65 -19.30
N GLU A 83 -18.28 -8.47 -18.89
CA GLU A 83 -18.76 -7.19 -19.42
C GLU A 83 -18.51 -7.03 -20.92
N LYS A 84 -17.42 -7.59 -21.44
CA LYS A 84 -17.17 -7.60 -22.88
C LYS A 84 -18.18 -8.50 -23.60
N PHE A 85 -18.44 -9.70 -23.08
CA PHE A 85 -19.43 -10.61 -23.65
C PHE A 85 -20.83 -10.01 -23.70
N GLU A 86 -21.28 -9.35 -22.64
CA GLU A 86 -22.60 -8.70 -22.63
C GLU A 86 -22.68 -7.55 -23.64
N ARG A 87 -21.63 -6.72 -23.75
CA ARG A 87 -21.57 -5.68 -24.78
C ARG A 87 -21.57 -6.23 -26.20
N ASP A 88 -20.78 -7.28 -26.45
CA ASP A 88 -20.71 -7.93 -27.77
C ASP A 88 -22.06 -8.60 -28.12
N ARG A 89 -22.81 -9.09 -27.13
CA ARG A 89 -24.16 -9.62 -27.30
C ARG A 89 -25.18 -8.54 -27.63
N GLU A 90 -25.14 -7.40 -26.95
CA GLU A 90 -26.02 -6.25 -27.25
C GLU A 90 -25.73 -5.63 -28.62
N ALA A 91 -24.47 -5.68 -29.07
CA ALA A 91 -24.04 -5.17 -30.37
C ALA A 91 -24.23 -6.18 -31.52
N ALA A 92 -24.58 -7.44 -31.23
CA ALA A 92 -24.83 -8.43 -32.26
C ALA A 92 -26.09 -8.05 -33.07
N PRO A 93 -26.04 -8.07 -34.42
CA PRO A 93 -27.21 -7.84 -35.23
C PRO A 93 -28.30 -8.85 -34.86
N PRO A 94 -29.59 -8.48 -34.93
CA PRO A 94 -30.67 -9.42 -34.62
C PRO A 94 -30.45 -10.68 -35.45
N ALA A 95 -30.47 -11.84 -34.77
CA ALA A 95 -30.33 -13.11 -35.45
C ALA A 95 -31.35 -13.15 -36.58
N GLU A 96 -30.88 -13.31 -37.81
CA GLU A 96 -31.76 -13.56 -38.95
C GLU A 96 -32.53 -14.84 -38.60
N THR A 97 -33.77 -14.68 -38.17
CA THR A 97 -34.72 -15.79 -38.14
C THR A 97 -34.81 -16.24 -39.59
N GLU A 98 -34.13 -17.34 -39.90
CA GLU A 98 -34.35 -18.05 -41.16
C GLU A 98 -35.86 -18.29 -41.23
N HIS A 99 -36.53 -17.47 -42.04
CA HIS A 99 -37.83 -17.79 -42.54
C HIS A 99 -37.61 -19.06 -43.35
N GLU A 100 -37.95 -20.21 -42.75
CA GLU A 100 -38.36 -21.39 -43.49
C GLU A 100 -39.46 -20.92 -44.44
N TYR A 101 -39.04 -20.53 -45.64
CA TYR A 101 -39.93 -20.38 -46.78
C TYR A 101 -40.51 -21.76 -46.99
N SER A 102 -41.81 -21.85 -46.74
CA SER A 102 -42.63 -22.92 -47.29
C SER A 102 -42.42 -22.94 -48.80
N GLU A 103 -41.95 -24.05 -49.35
CA GLU A 103 -42.28 -24.40 -50.73
C GLU A 103 -42.59 -25.91 -50.82
N ASN A 104 -43.90 -26.16 -51.01
CA ASN A 104 -44.60 -27.28 -51.64
C ASN A 104 -44.62 -28.67 -50.99
#